data_AF-A0A089L9H0-F1
#
_entry.id   AF-A0A089L9H0-F1
#
_cell.length_a   1.000
_cell.length_b   1.000
_cell.length_c   1.000
_cell.angle_alpha   90.00
_cell.angle_beta   90.00
_cell.angle_gamma   90.00
#
_symmetry.space_group_name_H-M   'P 1'
#
loop_
_entity.id
_entity.type
_entity.pdbx_description
1 polymer ?
#
loop_
_entity_poly.entity_id
_entity_poly.type
_entity_poly.pdbx_seq_one_letter_code
_entity_poly.pdbx_strand_id
1 'polypeptide(L)'
;MGLILYKITAVLLAPLILITAGCGASVGHPDARSLQTPEPIKLDWQEVQATLRPEAWAGLPAEAKVISEQHLEAFGEIQLTFFTKPGDEDYVYAALESSGGHYNLGPAGTYNYRSPGSIIADVPDLFNGAALKITGGLGANLSLSSYYTIDESGTPAGVLQVSTGHTREADVDGDGIPEVVSAHGTPMTAYVYRWHNGHAEEAFLNDVLQADSVMLRDDLVYEASNVGESEAREYRLTPEGVIPVLYSETLYAE
;
A
#
# COMPACT_ATOMS: atom_id res chain seq x y z
N MET A 1 46.60 -14.88 0.09
CA MET A 1 47.83 -14.13 -0.26
C MET A 1 47.36 -12.77 -0.79
N GLY A 2 47.69 -11.66 -0.11
CA GLY A 2 47.26 -10.31 -0.49
C GLY A 2 46.52 -9.53 0.59
N LEU A 3 47.19 -9.27 1.73
CA LEU A 3 46.80 -8.21 2.67
C LEU A 3 47.24 -6.86 2.10
N ILE A 4 46.34 -5.86 2.01
CA ILE A 4 46.73 -4.45 1.88
C ILE A 4 46.11 -3.70 3.05
N LEU A 5 46.98 -3.30 3.97
CA LEU A 5 46.70 -2.62 5.21
C LEU A 5 46.89 -1.10 4.98
N TYR A 6 45.82 -0.31 4.89
CA TYR A 6 45.94 1.14 4.85
C TYR A 6 45.89 1.71 6.26
N LYS A 7 47.03 2.25 6.72
CA LYS A 7 47.15 3.08 7.91
C LYS A 7 46.69 4.50 7.57
N ILE A 8 45.64 5.00 8.20
CA ILE A 8 45.29 6.42 8.18
C ILE A 8 45.67 7.02 9.53
N THR A 9 46.64 7.93 9.48
CA THR A 9 47.21 8.66 10.60
C THR A 9 46.26 9.78 11.02
N ALA A 10 45.94 9.84 12.31
CA ALA A 10 45.19 10.91 12.94
C ALA A 10 45.97 12.23 12.92
N VAL A 11 45.32 13.32 12.50
CA VAL A 11 45.76 14.70 12.75
C VAL A 11 44.68 15.37 13.57
N LEU A 12 44.97 15.52 14.86
CA LEU A 12 44.16 16.25 15.83
C LEU A 12 44.49 17.74 15.67
N LEU A 13 43.64 18.51 15.00
CA LEU A 13 43.75 19.96 14.95
C LEU A 13 42.76 20.55 15.97
N ALA A 14 43.29 21.07 17.07
CA ALA A 14 42.53 21.86 18.04
C ALA A 14 42.51 23.33 17.60
N PRO A 15 41.32 23.94 17.37
CA PRO A 15 41.24 25.38 17.24
C PRO A 15 41.14 26.06 18.61
N LEU A 16 42.06 27.00 18.78
CA LEU A 16 42.21 27.95 19.86
C LEU A 16 40.95 28.85 19.96
N ILE A 17 40.22 28.76 21.08
CA ILE A 17 39.07 29.63 21.35
C ILE A 17 39.59 30.98 21.85
N LEU A 18 39.47 32.03 21.02
CA LEU A 18 39.61 33.42 21.43
C LEU A 18 38.24 33.91 21.92
N ILE A 19 38.14 34.24 23.22
CA ILE A 19 36.95 34.89 23.79
C ILE A 19 37.15 36.41 23.65
N THR A 20 36.50 37.02 22.67
CA THR A 20 36.35 38.47 22.60
C THR A 20 35.00 38.86 23.19
N ALA A 21 35.02 39.57 24.33
CA ALA A 21 33.85 40.21 24.90
C ALA A 21 33.45 41.41 24.02
N GLY A 22 32.43 41.24 23.18
CA GLY A 22 31.80 42.30 22.41
C GLY A 22 30.45 42.66 23.01
N CYS A 23 30.31 43.88 23.55
CA CYS A 23 29.03 44.48 23.86
C CYS A 23 28.30 44.81 22.54
N GLY A 24 27.47 43.89 22.06
CA GLY A 24 26.55 44.10 20.95
C GLY A 24 25.20 44.59 21.46
N ALA A 25 24.73 45.69 20.90
CA ALA A 25 23.41 46.27 21.17
C ALA A 25 22.29 45.25 20.92
N SER A 26 21.33 45.21 21.85
CA SER A 26 20.08 44.45 21.72
C SER A 26 19.26 44.97 20.54
N VAL A 27 19.41 44.30 19.40
CA VAL A 27 18.46 44.38 18.29
C VAL A 27 17.31 43.45 18.68
N GLY A 28 16.12 44.02 18.89
CA GLY A 28 14.91 43.26 19.18
C GLY A 28 14.74 42.17 18.12
N HIS A 29 14.86 40.91 18.54
CA HIS A 29 14.47 39.78 17.71
C HIS A 29 13.00 39.95 17.35
N PRO A 30 12.62 39.90 16.07
CA PRO A 30 11.23 39.69 15.71
C PRO A 30 10.79 38.41 16.42
N ASP A 31 9.67 38.48 17.13
CA ASP A 31 9.06 37.34 17.80
C ASP A 31 9.13 36.13 16.87
N ALA A 32 9.88 35.11 17.30
CA ALA A 32 9.82 33.79 16.71
C ALA A 32 8.39 33.32 16.89
N ARG A 33 7.52 33.66 15.93
CA ARG A 33 6.21 33.05 15.77
C ARG A 33 6.50 31.57 15.65
N SER A 34 6.33 30.86 16.75
CA SER A 34 6.27 29.42 16.82
C SER A 34 5.40 28.97 15.66
N LEU A 35 6.00 28.46 14.59
CA LEU A 35 5.29 27.77 13.53
C LEU A 35 4.65 26.58 14.22
N GLN A 36 3.38 26.72 14.59
CA GLN A 36 2.61 25.61 15.13
C GLN A 36 2.51 24.59 14.00
N THR A 37 3.17 23.45 14.17
CA THR A 37 2.98 22.31 13.29
C THR A 37 1.48 21.99 13.29
N PRO A 38 0.83 21.92 12.13
CA PRO A 38 -0.59 21.60 12.07
C PRO A 38 -0.83 20.26 12.77
N GLU A 39 -1.86 20.19 13.61
CA GLU A 39 -2.26 18.95 14.26
C GLU A 39 -2.75 17.96 13.18
N PRO A 40 -2.28 16.69 13.19
CA PRO A 40 -2.73 15.69 12.23
C PRO A 40 -4.25 15.47 12.30
N ILE A 41 -4.90 15.46 11.14
CA ILE A 41 -6.30 15.04 11.02
C ILE A 41 -6.32 13.52 11.22
N LYS A 42 -7.02 13.06 12.25
CA LYS A 42 -7.10 11.63 12.57
C LYS A 42 -7.92 10.88 11.53
N LEU A 43 -7.39 9.75 11.07
CA LEU A 43 -8.14 8.81 10.24
C LEU A 43 -9.16 8.04 11.08
N ASP A 44 -10.33 7.80 10.51
CA ASP A 44 -11.36 6.93 11.08
C ASP A 44 -11.17 5.50 10.58
N TRP A 45 -10.32 4.75 11.28
CA TRP A 45 -10.00 3.37 10.94
C TRP A 45 -11.11 2.41 11.33
N GLN A 46 -11.50 1.55 10.39
CA GLN A 46 -12.53 0.53 10.56
C GLN A 46 -11.95 -0.85 10.25
N GLU A 47 -12.24 -1.86 11.09
CA GLU A 47 -11.80 -3.24 10.83
C GLU A 47 -12.43 -3.77 9.53
N VAL A 48 -11.59 -4.29 8.64
CA VAL A 48 -12.04 -4.96 7.42
C VAL A 48 -12.59 -6.33 7.78
N GLN A 49 -13.82 -6.60 7.36
CA GLN A 49 -14.43 -7.92 7.56
C GLN A 49 -13.70 -8.98 6.70
N ALA A 50 -13.03 -9.92 7.36
CA ALA A 50 -12.29 -10.98 6.67
C ALA A 50 -13.23 -11.94 5.89
N THR A 51 -13.27 -11.79 4.57
CA THR A 51 -14.06 -12.66 3.66
C THR A 51 -13.25 -13.80 3.06
N LEU A 52 -11.92 -13.68 3.02
CA LEU A 52 -11.03 -14.67 2.39
C LEU A 52 -10.77 -15.85 3.33
N ARG A 53 -11.26 -17.02 2.93
CA ARG A 53 -11.03 -18.28 3.63
C ARG A 53 -10.53 -19.31 2.63
N PRO A 54 -9.21 -19.44 2.45
CA PRO A 54 -8.65 -20.53 1.67
C PRO A 54 -9.13 -21.88 2.22
N GLU A 55 -9.58 -22.75 1.32
CA GLU A 55 -10.09 -24.07 1.68
C GLU A 55 -9.21 -25.15 1.07
N ALA A 56 -8.71 -26.06 1.90
CA ALA A 56 -7.98 -27.23 1.40
C ALA A 56 -8.88 -28.06 0.49
N TRP A 57 -8.33 -28.48 -0.65
CA TRP A 57 -9.06 -29.21 -1.69
C TRP A 57 -8.24 -30.37 -2.23
N ALA A 58 -8.92 -31.34 -2.85
CA ALA A 58 -8.29 -32.50 -3.48
C ALA A 58 -7.88 -32.25 -4.94
N GLY A 59 -8.29 -31.12 -5.53
CA GLY A 59 -8.16 -30.86 -6.96
C GLY A 59 -9.25 -29.93 -7.48
N LEU A 60 -9.13 -29.48 -8.72
CA LEU A 60 -10.19 -28.71 -9.38
C LEU A 60 -11.50 -29.51 -9.46
N PRO A 61 -12.68 -28.85 -9.52
CA PRO A 61 -13.94 -29.54 -9.77
C PRO A 61 -13.91 -30.32 -11.07
N ALA A 62 -14.67 -31.41 -11.13
CA ALA A 62 -14.97 -32.05 -12.40
C ALA A 62 -15.55 -31.02 -13.38
N GLU A 63 -15.10 -31.08 -14.65
CA GLU A 63 -15.55 -30.19 -15.73
C GLU A 63 -15.18 -28.70 -15.58
N ALA A 64 -14.33 -28.35 -14.60
CA ALA A 64 -13.76 -27.01 -14.53
C ALA A 64 -12.99 -26.68 -15.82
N LYS A 65 -13.12 -25.43 -16.29
CA LYS A 65 -12.38 -24.94 -17.45
C LYS A 65 -11.24 -24.07 -16.98
N VAL A 66 -10.02 -24.53 -17.20
CA VAL A 66 -8.81 -23.76 -16.93
C VAL A 66 -8.74 -22.59 -17.93
N ILE A 67 -8.52 -21.39 -17.39
CA ILE A 67 -8.30 -20.16 -18.14
C ILE A 67 -6.80 -19.96 -18.36
N SER A 68 -6.05 -20.01 -17.27
CA SER A 68 -4.60 -19.81 -17.26
C SER A 68 -3.98 -20.46 -16.03
N GLU A 69 -2.68 -20.69 -16.14
CA GLU A 69 -1.82 -21.15 -15.05
C GLU A 69 -0.67 -20.15 -14.91
N GLN A 70 -0.27 -19.86 -13.68
CA GLN A 70 0.84 -18.96 -13.37
C GLN A 70 1.75 -19.65 -12.35
N HIS A 71 3.05 -19.64 -12.60
CA HIS A 71 4.07 -20.16 -11.69
C HIS A 71 4.82 -18.99 -11.06
N LEU A 72 4.98 -19.03 -9.74
CA LEU A 72 5.72 -18.01 -9.00
C LEU A 72 6.81 -18.72 -8.19
N GLU A 73 8.05 -18.25 -8.31
CA GLU A 73 9.21 -18.82 -7.57
C GLU A 73 9.20 -18.43 -6.07
N ALA A 74 8.27 -17.58 -5.65
CA ALA A 74 8.06 -17.22 -4.25
C ALA A 74 7.43 -18.36 -3.45
N PHE A 75 7.53 -18.28 -2.12
CA PHE A 75 6.88 -19.21 -1.18
C PHE A 75 7.25 -20.69 -1.38
N GLY A 76 8.48 -20.95 -1.83
CA GLY A 76 8.94 -22.33 -2.08
C GLY A 76 8.45 -22.90 -3.41
N GLU A 77 8.20 -22.03 -4.40
CA GLU A 77 7.59 -22.35 -5.70
C GLU A 77 6.12 -22.76 -5.57
N ILE A 78 5.23 -21.94 -6.15
CA ILE A 78 3.80 -22.19 -6.16
C ILE A 78 3.24 -22.13 -7.58
N GLN A 79 2.16 -22.87 -7.79
CA GLN A 79 1.37 -22.81 -9.03
C GLN A 79 -0.04 -22.32 -8.72
N LEU A 80 -0.47 -21.32 -9.47
CA LEU A 80 -1.84 -20.81 -9.46
C LEU A 80 -2.57 -21.28 -10.71
N THR A 81 -3.77 -21.80 -10.52
CA THR A 81 -4.67 -22.15 -11.62
C THR A 81 -5.92 -21.29 -11.54
N PHE A 82 -6.19 -20.52 -12.60
CA PHE A 82 -7.41 -19.75 -12.74
C PHE A 82 -8.42 -20.52 -13.58
N PHE A 83 -9.65 -20.64 -13.11
CA PHE A 83 -10.64 -21.52 -13.74
C PHE A 83 -12.08 -21.04 -13.54
N THR A 84 -12.99 -21.52 -14.39
CA THR A 84 -14.45 -21.37 -14.19
C THR A 84 -15.05 -22.69 -13.71
N LYS A 85 -16.06 -22.61 -12.84
CA LYS A 85 -16.84 -23.77 -12.40
C LYS A 85 -17.91 -24.13 -13.45
N PRO A 86 -18.34 -25.40 -13.54
CA PRO A 86 -19.43 -25.78 -14.43
C PRO A 86 -20.72 -25.04 -14.07
N GLY A 87 -21.32 -24.36 -15.05
CA GLY A 87 -22.58 -23.63 -14.88
C GLY A 87 -22.48 -22.31 -14.12
N ASP A 88 -21.27 -21.91 -13.68
CA ASP A 88 -21.03 -20.60 -13.07
C ASP A 88 -20.57 -19.61 -14.16
N GLU A 89 -21.41 -18.61 -14.42
CA GLU A 89 -21.14 -17.52 -15.36
C GLU A 89 -20.95 -16.17 -14.65
N ASP A 90 -20.78 -16.20 -13.32
CA ASP A 90 -20.60 -15.01 -12.51
C ASP A 90 -19.12 -14.77 -12.22
N TYR A 91 -18.37 -15.83 -11.90
CA TYR A 91 -17.00 -15.71 -11.39
C TYR A 91 -15.95 -16.55 -12.11
N VAL A 92 -14.73 -16.04 -12.04
CA VAL A 92 -13.50 -16.83 -12.17
C VAL A 92 -12.96 -17.11 -10.78
N TYR A 93 -12.40 -18.29 -10.58
CA TYR A 93 -11.84 -18.76 -9.32
C TYR A 93 -10.33 -18.97 -9.45
N ALA A 94 -9.66 -18.92 -8.30
CA ALA A 94 -8.25 -19.27 -8.18
C ALA A 94 -8.06 -20.52 -7.31
N ALA A 95 -7.18 -21.40 -7.75
CA ALA A 95 -6.65 -22.51 -6.99
C ALA A 95 -5.14 -22.33 -6.82
N LEU A 96 -4.61 -22.72 -5.66
CA LEU A 96 -3.19 -22.69 -5.34
C LEU A 96 -2.71 -24.12 -5.11
N GLU A 97 -1.62 -24.49 -5.76
CA GLU A 97 -0.81 -25.66 -5.43
C GLU A 97 0.53 -25.21 -4.84
N SER A 98 0.86 -25.77 -3.67
CA SER A 98 2.07 -25.48 -2.90
C SER A 98 2.58 -26.75 -2.21
N SER A 99 3.68 -26.65 -1.46
CA SER A 99 4.16 -27.74 -0.60
C SER A 99 3.14 -28.21 0.45
N GLY A 100 2.19 -27.35 0.83
CA GLY A 100 1.13 -27.63 1.80
C GLY A 100 -0.03 -28.43 1.21
N GLY A 101 -0.13 -28.48 -0.11
CA GLY A 101 -1.19 -29.16 -0.84
C GLY A 101 -1.90 -28.24 -1.84
N HIS A 102 -3.17 -28.53 -2.10
CA HIS A 102 -4.00 -27.77 -3.02
C HIS A 102 -5.09 -27.03 -2.24
N TYR A 103 -5.26 -25.74 -2.54
CA TYR A 103 -6.23 -24.87 -1.88
C TYR A 103 -7.11 -24.15 -2.91
N ASN A 104 -8.41 -24.08 -2.64
CA ASN A 104 -9.31 -23.14 -3.29
C ASN A 104 -9.15 -21.78 -2.62
N LEU A 105 -8.81 -20.75 -3.39
CA LEU A 105 -8.69 -19.37 -2.89
C LEU A 105 -9.98 -18.56 -3.07
N GLY A 106 -10.99 -19.12 -3.73
CA GLY A 106 -12.26 -18.44 -3.98
C GLY A 106 -12.26 -17.58 -5.24
N PRO A 107 -13.19 -16.61 -5.36
CA PRO A 107 -13.31 -15.76 -6.54
C PRO A 107 -12.07 -14.88 -6.76
N ALA A 108 -11.56 -14.86 -7.99
CA ALA A 108 -10.43 -14.06 -8.44
C ALA A 108 -10.85 -12.90 -9.35
N GLY A 109 -12.11 -12.87 -9.80
CA GLY A 109 -12.66 -11.85 -10.68
C GLY A 109 -13.99 -12.30 -11.27
N THR A 110 -14.60 -11.46 -12.09
CA THR A 110 -15.88 -11.78 -12.75
C THR A 110 -15.68 -12.49 -14.09
N TYR A 111 -16.64 -13.33 -14.45
CA TYR A 111 -16.59 -14.19 -15.65
C TYR A 111 -16.41 -13.41 -16.96
N ASN A 112 -16.90 -12.18 -17.05
CA ASN A 112 -16.76 -11.34 -18.24
C ASN A 112 -15.30 -10.94 -18.54
N TYR A 113 -14.40 -11.07 -17.57
CA TYR A 113 -12.97 -10.76 -17.70
C TYR A 113 -12.10 -12.02 -17.56
N ARG A 114 -12.61 -13.19 -17.98
CA ARG A 114 -11.92 -14.50 -17.87
C ARG A 114 -10.82 -14.75 -18.91
N SER A 115 -10.10 -13.72 -19.34
CA SER A 115 -8.98 -13.90 -20.28
C SER A 115 -7.66 -14.13 -19.53
N PRO A 116 -6.70 -14.90 -20.06
CA PRO A 116 -5.43 -15.20 -19.39
C PRO A 116 -4.63 -13.99 -18.89
N GLY A 117 -4.79 -12.81 -19.50
CA GLY A 117 -4.12 -11.56 -19.10
C GLY A 117 -4.98 -10.60 -18.28
N SER A 118 -6.23 -10.96 -17.99
CA SER A 118 -7.17 -10.15 -17.20
C SER A 118 -7.16 -10.50 -15.72
N ILE A 119 -6.46 -11.57 -15.35
CA ILE A 119 -6.28 -12.02 -13.97
C ILE A 119 -4.79 -12.26 -13.78
N ILE A 120 -4.20 -11.55 -12.84
CA ILE A 120 -2.75 -11.50 -12.62
C ILE A 120 -2.49 -11.87 -11.17
N ALA A 121 -1.44 -12.65 -10.95
CA ALA A 121 -0.86 -12.85 -9.65
C ALA A 121 0.54 -12.25 -9.57
N ASP A 122 0.84 -11.64 -8.43
CA ASP A 122 2.12 -11.05 -8.09
C ASP A 122 2.43 -11.24 -6.60
N VAL A 123 3.64 -10.83 -6.21
CA VAL A 123 4.16 -11.01 -4.85
C VAL A 123 4.69 -9.67 -4.32
N PRO A 124 3.80 -8.72 -4.00
CA PRO A 124 4.23 -7.47 -3.37
C PRO A 124 4.71 -7.69 -1.94
N ASP A 125 5.59 -6.79 -1.49
CA ASP A 125 5.80 -6.57 -0.06
C ASP A 125 4.58 -5.82 0.48
N LEU A 126 3.92 -6.41 1.48
CA LEU A 126 2.73 -5.86 2.10
C LEU A 126 2.74 -6.11 3.60
N PHE A 127 2.42 -5.08 4.38
CA PHE A 127 2.48 -5.15 5.83
C PHE A 127 3.87 -5.63 6.28
N ASN A 128 3.99 -6.82 6.86
CA ASN A 128 5.25 -7.31 7.41
C ASN A 128 5.98 -8.36 6.54
N GLY A 129 5.66 -8.46 5.25
CA GLY A 129 6.41 -9.33 4.34
C GLY A 129 5.77 -9.56 2.98
N ALA A 130 6.27 -10.55 2.26
CA ALA A 130 5.72 -10.94 0.97
C ALA A 130 4.29 -11.48 1.12
N ALA A 131 3.38 -10.98 0.29
CA ALA A 131 2.01 -11.48 0.18
C ALA A 131 1.76 -11.97 -1.24
N LEU A 132 1.01 -13.06 -1.40
CA LEU A 132 0.42 -13.39 -2.70
C LEU A 132 -0.74 -12.44 -2.94
N LYS A 133 -0.69 -11.65 -4.01
CA LYS A 133 -1.81 -10.84 -4.48
C LYS A 133 -2.35 -11.43 -5.78
N ILE A 134 -3.68 -11.49 -5.87
CA ILE A 134 -4.42 -11.88 -7.06
C ILE A 134 -5.35 -10.73 -7.41
N THR A 135 -5.20 -10.19 -8.62
CA THR A 135 -6.04 -9.10 -9.13
C THR A 135 -6.81 -9.54 -10.37
N GLY A 136 -8.13 -9.37 -10.35
CA GLY A 136 -8.99 -9.57 -11.52
C GLY A 136 -10.09 -8.50 -11.64
N GLY A 137 -10.77 -8.46 -12.79
CA GLY A 137 -11.78 -7.43 -13.07
C GLY A 137 -13.14 -7.69 -12.41
N LEU A 138 -13.76 -6.65 -11.83
CA LEU A 138 -15.15 -6.67 -11.34
C LEU A 138 -16.14 -5.95 -12.26
N GLY A 139 -15.66 -5.20 -13.24
CA GLY A 139 -16.52 -4.35 -14.06
C GLY A 139 -15.76 -3.18 -14.67
N ALA A 140 -16.51 -2.21 -15.22
CA ALA A 140 -15.95 -1.02 -15.83
C ALA A 140 -15.14 -0.22 -14.79
N ASN A 141 -13.81 -0.29 -14.91
CA ASN A 141 -12.84 0.39 -14.07
C ASN A 141 -12.89 0.01 -12.57
N LEU A 142 -13.16 -1.26 -12.26
CA LEU A 142 -13.12 -1.79 -10.90
C LEU A 142 -12.40 -3.14 -10.87
N SER A 143 -11.56 -3.35 -9.85
CA SER A 143 -10.81 -4.59 -9.64
C SER A 143 -11.21 -5.27 -8.34
N LEU A 144 -10.99 -6.59 -8.29
CA LEU A 144 -10.94 -7.39 -7.08
C LEU A 144 -9.48 -7.74 -6.83
N SER A 145 -8.91 -7.26 -5.74
CA SER A 145 -7.58 -7.66 -5.29
C SER A 145 -7.70 -8.46 -4.01
N SER A 146 -7.17 -9.68 -3.99
CA SER A 146 -7.18 -10.57 -2.82
C SER A 146 -5.75 -10.88 -2.42
N TYR A 147 -5.45 -10.70 -1.13
CA TYR A 147 -4.11 -10.85 -0.56
C TYR A 147 -4.08 -12.03 0.41
N TYR A 148 -3.05 -12.84 0.29
CA TYR A 148 -2.82 -14.03 1.11
C TYR A 148 -1.40 -14.02 1.65
N THR A 149 -1.23 -14.44 2.90
CA THR A 149 0.06 -14.93 3.39
C THR A 149 0.15 -16.41 3.10
N ILE A 150 1.37 -16.93 2.91
CA ILE A 150 1.64 -18.36 2.79
C ILE A 150 2.74 -18.67 3.80
N ASP A 151 2.45 -19.56 4.74
CA ASP A 151 3.43 -19.94 5.76
C ASP A 151 4.53 -20.87 5.22
N GLU A 152 5.52 -21.19 6.05
CA GLU A 152 6.64 -22.08 5.68
C GLU A 152 6.19 -23.51 5.30
N SER A 153 4.99 -23.93 5.71
CA SER A 153 4.42 -25.22 5.31
C SER A 153 3.76 -25.18 3.93
N GLY A 154 3.60 -23.98 3.35
CA GLY A 154 2.88 -23.73 2.12
C GLY A 154 1.37 -23.51 2.33
N THR A 155 0.91 -23.30 3.56
CA THR A 155 -0.52 -23.11 3.86
C THR A 155 -0.90 -21.63 3.67
N PRO A 156 -1.89 -21.31 2.80
CA PRO A 156 -2.35 -19.94 2.61
C PRO A 156 -3.32 -19.50 3.72
N ALA A 157 -3.24 -18.23 4.10
CA ALA A 157 -4.23 -17.55 4.95
C ALA A 157 -4.66 -16.23 4.29
N GLY A 158 -5.97 -16.00 4.25
CA GLY A 158 -6.54 -14.74 3.73
C GLY A 158 -6.21 -13.56 4.63
N VAL A 159 -5.79 -12.44 4.03
CA VAL A 159 -5.35 -11.24 4.76
C VAL A 159 -6.30 -10.08 4.51
N LEU A 160 -6.53 -9.75 3.24
CA LEU A 160 -7.29 -8.58 2.82
C LEU A 160 -7.93 -8.86 1.47
N GLN A 161 -9.16 -8.40 1.30
CA GLN A 161 -9.83 -8.34 0.00
C GLN A 161 -10.29 -6.91 -0.27
N VAL A 162 -9.87 -6.37 -1.40
CA VAL A 162 -10.22 -5.02 -1.83
C VAL A 162 -11.08 -5.11 -3.08
N SER A 163 -12.31 -4.64 -2.98
CA SER A 163 -13.27 -4.52 -4.09
C SER A 163 -13.67 -3.07 -4.35
N THR A 164 -12.98 -2.13 -3.73
CA THR A 164 -13.23 -0.68 -3.74
C THR A 164 -12.30 0.06 -4.69
N GLY A 165 -11.67 -0.62 -5.65
CA GLY A 165 -10.87 0.05 -6.68
C GLY A 165 -9.69 -0.74 -7.20
N HIS A 166 -8.85 -0.05 -7.96
CA HIS A 166 -7.51 -0.53 -8.28
C HIS A 166 -6.59 -0.26 -7.10
N THR A 167 -5.71 -1.22 -6.81
CA THR A 167 -4.83 -1.16 -5.66
C THR A 167 -3.40 -0.79 -6.04
N ARG A 168 -2.73 -0.08 -5.13
CA ARG A 168 -1.29 0.20 -5.13
C ARG A 168 -0.75 -0.07 -3.73
N GLU A 169 0.30 -0.87 -3.64
CA GLU A 169 1.05 -1.09 -2.41
C GLU A 169 2.16 -0.03 -2.27
N ALA A 170 2.19 0.70 -1.16
CA ALA A 170 3.20 1.70 -0.88
C ALA A 170 3.21 2.08 0.61
N ASP A 171 4.40 2.34 1.16
CA ASP A 171 4.60 2.97 2.47
C ASP A 171 4.21 4.45 2.35
N VAL A 172 2.93 4.75 2.57
CA VAL A 172 2.37 6.09 2.35
C VAL A 172 2.48 6.98 3.58
N ASP A 173 2.71 6.39 4.75
CA ASP A 173 2.84 7.11 6.01
C ASP A 173 4.30 7.27 6.51
N GLY A 174 5.23 6.54 5.89
CA GLY A 174 6.67 6.65 6.13
C GLY A 174 7.17 5.84 7.33
N ASP A 175 6.40 4.87 7.84
CA ASP A 175 6.81 4.00 8.94
C ASP A 175 7.69 2.81 8.50
N GLY A 176 7.85 2.62 7.18
CA GLY A 176 8.62 1.54 6.57
C GLY A 176 7.82 0.27 6.27
N ILE A 177 6.50 0.26 6.53
CA ILE A 177 5.57 -0.83 6.28
C ILE A 177 4.65 -0.41 5.12
N PRO A 178 4.58 -1.17 4.01
CA PRO A 178 3.66 -0.80 2.94
C PRO A 178 2.18 -0.99 3.32
N GLU A 179 1.37 0.04 3.07
CA GLU A 179 -0.10 -0.02 3.05
C GLU A 179 -0.61 -0.49 1.68
N VAL A 180 -1.89 -0.86 1.62
CA VAL A 180 -2.63 -0.86 0.34
C VAL A 180 -3.41 0.44 0.22
N VAL A 181 -3.29 1.11 -0.92
CA VAL A 181 -4.17 2.22 -1.29
C VAL A 181 -5.06 1.76 -2.44
N SER A 182 -6.35 2.05 -2.36
CA SER A 182 -7.28 1.77 -3.45
C SER A 182 -7.98 3.03 -3.93
N ALA A 183 -8.22 3.12 -5.23
CA ALA A 183 -8.97 4.23 -5.81
C ALA A 183 -9.86 3.80 -6.99
N HIS A 184 -11.01 4.46 -7.13
CA HIS A 184 -11.92 4.28 -8.27
C HIS A 184 -12.80 5.50 -8.50
N GLY A 185 -13.47 5.53 -9.67
CA GLY A 185 -14.52 6.49 -9.96
C GLY A 185 -14.04 7.82 -10.56
N THR A 186 -15.01 8.68 -10.87
CA THR A 186 -14.80 10.09 -11.26
C THR A 186 -16.03 10.87 -10.79
N PRO A 187 -15.97 11.64 -9.68
CA PRO A 187 -14.78 11.98 -8.88
C PRO A 187 -14.13 10.76 -8.20
N MET A 188 -12.85 10.88 -7.85
CA MET A 188 -12.04 9.77 -7.35
C MET A 188 -12.34 9.51 -5.86
N THR A 189 -12.72 8.28 -5.56
CA THR A 189 -12.91 7.77 -4.20
C THR A 189 -11.65 7.01 -3.79
N ALA A 190 -11.04 7.35 -2.65
CA ALA A 190 -9.80 6.74 -2.19
C ALA A 190 -9.89 6.13 -0.78
N TYR A 191 -9.28 4.97 -0.61
CA TYR A 191 -9.16 4.26 0.66
C TYR A 191 -7.69 3.93 0.93
N VAL A 192 -7.32 3.90 2.21
CA VAL A 192 -6.05 3.34 2.67
C VAL A 192 -6.33 2.15 3.59
N TYR A 193 -5.52 1.11 3.48
CA TYR A 193 -5.62 -0.12 4.25
C TYR A 193 -4.29 -0.38 4.94
N ARG A 194 -4.34 -0.71 6.23
CA ARG A 194 -3.16 -1.07 7.02
C ARG A 194 -3.38 -2.36 7.79
N TRP A 195 -2.30 -2.94 8.28
CA TRP A 195 -2.37 -4.02 9.25
C TRP A 195 -2.14 -3.48 10.65
N HIS A 196 -3.08 -3.72 11.55
CA HIS A 196 -3.00 -3.23 12.91
C HIS A 196 -3.61 -4.26 13.86
N ASN A 197 -2.91 -4.57 14.96
CA ASN A 197 -3.37 -5.51 15.98
C ASN A 197 -3.90 -6.85 15.44
N GLY A 198 -3.25 -7.40 14.40
CA GLY A 198 -3.56 -8.73 13.87
C GLY A 198 -4.74 -8.80 12.91
N HIS A 199 -5.24 -7.67 12.42
CA HIS A 199 -6.24 -7.60 11.36
C HIS A 199 -5.96 -6.44 10.41
N ALA A 200 -6.63 -6.46 9.25
CA ALA A 200 -6.62 -5.33 8.34
C ALA A 200 -7.66 -4.28 8.78
N GLU A 201 -7.27 -3.01 8.74
CA GLU A 201 -8.16 -1.87 8.94
C GLU A 201 -8.20 -1.05 7.64
N GLU A 202 -9.31 -0.37 7.38
CA GLU A 202 -9.48 0.57 6.27
C GLU A 202 -9.88 1.96 6.77
N ALA A 203 -9.47 3.00 6.05
CA ALA A 203 -9.95 4.36 6.25
C ALA A 203 -10.36 4.98 4.91
N PHE A 204 -11.52 5.64 4.90
CA PHE A 204 -12.05 6.33 3.73
C PHE A 204 -11.57 7.79 3.70
N LEU A 205 -10.69 8.12 2.75
CA LEU A 205 -9.96 9.38 2.78
C LEU A 205 -10.80 10.60 2.38
N ASN A 206 -11.78 10.43 1.48
CA ASN A 206 -12.66 11.53 1.08
C ASN A 206 -13.44 12.09 2.26
N ASP A 207 -13.94 11.23 3.15
CA ASP A 207 -14.64 11.64 4.37
C ASP A 207 -13.70 12.34 5.34
N VAL A 208 -12.49 11.81 5.55
CA VAL A 208 -11.52 12.44 6.48
C VAL A 208 -11.08 13.82 5.97
N LEU A 209 -10.85 13.95 4.67
CA LEU A 209 -10.39 15.20 4.05
C LEU A 209 -11.53 16.18 3.71
N GLN A 210 -12.78 15.75 3.90
CA GLN A 210 -13.99 16.48 3.51
C GLN A 210 -13.86 16.98 2.06
N ALA A 211 -13.68 16.03 1.14
CA ALA A 211 -13.40 16.29 -0.27
C ALA A 211 -14.21 15.37 -1.20
N ASP A 212 -14.74 15.92 -2.29
CA ASP A 212 -15.47 15.12 -3.29
C ASP A 212 -14.56 14.14 -4.04
N SER A 213 -13.29 14.51 -4.26
CA SER A 213 -12.31 13.71 -4.98
C SER A 213 -10.98 13.67 -4.24
N VAL A 214 -10.40 12.47 -4.06
CA VAL A 214 -9.07 12.27 -3.48
C VAL A 214 -8.24 11.36 -4.38
N MET A 215 -7.02 11.78 -4.71
CA MET A 215 -6.09 11.03 -5.56
C MET A 215 -4.71 10.95 -4.91
N LEU A 216 -4.13 9.76 -4.86
CA LEU A 216 -2.72 9.58 -4.51
C LEU A 216 -1.85 9.83 -5.74
N ARG A 217 -0.90 10.76 -5.63
CA ARG A 217 0.12 11.01 -6.65
C ARG A 217 1.32 10.08 -6.50
N ASP A 218 2.18 10.07 -7.51
CA ASP A 218 3.39 9.25 -7.51
C ASP A 218 4.41 9.62 -6.44
N ASP A 219 4.40 10.86 -5.95
CA ASP A 219 5.25 11.35 -4.85
C ASP A 219 4.63 11.13 -3.45
N LEU A 220 3.62 10.26 -3.38
CA LEU A 220 2.90 9.86 -2.17
C LEU A 220 2.17 11.02 -1.47
N VAL A 221 1.83 12.06 -2.23
CA VAL A 221 0.97 13.16 -1.78
C VAL A 221 -0.47 12.88 -2.21
N TYR A 222 -1.40 13.05 -1.29
CA TYR A 222 -2.84 13.04 -1.58
C TYR A 222 -3.27 14.42 -2.04
N GLU A 223 -3.86 14.48 -3.23
CA GLU A 223 -4.55 15.66 -3.75
C GLU A 223 -6.05 15.51 -3.46
N ALA A 224 -6.63 16.48 -2.75
CA ALA A 224 -8.05 16.51 -2.39
C ALA A 224 -8.73 17.75 -2.96
N SER A 225 -9.82 17.55 -3.71
CA SER A 225 -10.55 18.62 -4.39
C SER A 225 -12.06 18.45 -4.25
N ASN A 226 -12.80 19.57 -4.35
CA ASN A 226 -14.25 19.59 -4.42
C ASN A 226 -14.71 19.92 -5.84
N VAL A 227 -15.86 19.37 -6.23
CA VAL A 227 -16.42 19.61 -7.56
C VAL A 227 -16.75 21.10 -7.73
N GLY A 228 -16.15 21.72 -8.74
CA GLY A 228 -16.35 23.13 -9.05
C GLY A 228 -15.34 24.08 -8.39
N GLU A 229 -14.44 23.58 -7.55
CA GLU A 229 -13.28 24.33 -7.06
C GLU A 229 -12.09 24.18 -8.01
N SER A 230 -11.30 25.25 -8.18
CA SER A 230 -10.14 25.26 -9.08
C SER A 230 -8.83 24.85 -8.41
N GLU A 231 -8.80 24.83 -7.08
CA GLU A 231 -7.60 24.54 -6.29
C GLU A 231 -7.79 23.24 -5.52
N ALA A 232 -6.77 22.39 -5.58
CA ALA A 232 -6.71 21.20 -4.76
C ALA A 232 -5.85 21.44 -3.51
N ARG A 233 -6.20 20.76 -2.42
CA ARG A 233 -5.45 20.74 -1.17
C ARG A 233 -4.56 19.51 -1.15
N GLU A 234 -3.31 19.68 -0.77
CA GLU A 234 -2.33 18.59 -0.71
C GLU A 234 -2.11 18.11 0.73
N TYR A 235 -2.03 16.80 0.91
CA TYR A 235 -1.82 16.15 2.20
C TYR A 235 -0.78 15.04 2.11
N ARG A 236 -0.07 14.81 3.22
CA ARG A 236 0.72 13.60 3.44
C ARG A 236 0.10 12.78 4.54
N LEU A 237 0.13 11.47 4.38
CA LEU A 237 -0.18 10.57 5.47
C LEU A 237 1.05 10.44 6.39
N THR A 238 0.78 10.22 7.67
CA THR A 238 1.73 9.95 8.74
C THR A 238 1.11 8.91 9.67
N PRO A 239 1.88 8.22 10.52
CA PRO A 239 1.32 7.24 11.45
C PRO A 239 0.25 7.83 12.37
N GLU A 240 0.34 9.14 12.65
CA GLU A 240 -0.61 9.86 13.48
C GLU A 240 -1.86 10.37 12.74
N GLY A 241 -1.91 10.34 11.41
CA GLY A 241 -3.02 10.87 10.60
C GLY A 241 -2.53 11.60 9.34
N VAL A 242 -3.39 12.43 8.74
CA VAL A 242 -3.02 13.22 7.56
C VAL A 242 -2.69 14.66 7.93
N ILE A 243 -1.61 15.20 7.36
CA ILE A 243 -1.16 16.59 7.57
C ILE A 243 -1.16 17.35 6.23
N PRO A 244 -1.54 18.64 6.22
CA PRO A 244 -1.42 19.47 5.02
C PRO A 244 0.04 19.60 4.58
N VAL A 245 0.29 19.53 3.28
CA VAL A 245 1.56 19.96 2.69
C VAL A 245 1.54 21.48 2.67
N LEU A 246 2.18 22.10 3.66
CA LEU A 246 2.40 23.54 3.64
C LEU A 246 3.41 23.85 2.55
N TYR A 247 3.01 24.57 1.50
CA TYR A 247 3.94 25.10 0.49
C TYR A 247 5.07 25.83 1.20
N SER A 248 6.28 25.25 1.22
CA SER A 248 7.49 25.95 1.62
C SER A 248 7.95 26.87 0.49
N GLU A 249 7.08 27.76 0.01
CA GLU A 249 7.51 28.85 -0.87
C GLU A 249 8.20 29.93 -0.01
N THR A 250 9.39 29.66 0.56
CA THR A 250 10.34 30.70 1.03
C THR A 250 11.69 30.18 1.58
N LEU A 251 12.25 29.07 1.08
CA LEU A 251 13.64 28.68 1.45
C LEU A 251 14.62 28.47 0.29
N TYR A 252 14.20 28.70 -0.96
CA TYR A 252 15.11 28.69 -2.13
C TYR A 252 14.94 29.93 -3.02
N ALA A 253 14.81 31.10 -2.40
CA ALA A 253 15.18 32.36 -3.04
C ALA A 253 16.54 32.78 -2.47
N GLU A 254 17.61 32.17 -2.98
CA GLU A 254 18.97 32.76 -2.95
C GLU A 254 19.18 33.64 -4.17
#